data_AF-A0A1B1CN73-F1
#
_entry.id   AF-A0A1B1CN73-F1
#
_cell.length_a   1.000
_cell.length_b   1.000
_cell.length_c   1.000
_cell.angle_alpha   90.00
_cell.angle_beta   90.00
_cell.angle_gamma   90.00
#
_symmetry.space_group_name_H-M   'P 1'
#
loop_
_entity.id
_entity.type
_entity.pdbx_description
1 polymer ?
#
loop_
_entity_poly.entity_id
_entity_poly.type
_entity_poly.pdbx_seq_one_letter_code
_entity_poly.pdbx_strand_id
1 'polypeptide(L)'
;MIDPLDPENCLVAFGSHNLGYKASYSNDKNLTIIQRDPALAKAYATHVLDVFDHYRFRAAEAEESAALKRKGVFRVGGPDRGVSEDECKLAG
;
A
#
# COMPACT_ATOMS: atom_id res chain seq x y z
N MET A 1 11.99 -17.88 3.00
CA MET A 1 11.92 -16.40 3.08
C MET A 1 13.18 -15.88 2.40
N ILE A 2 13.05 -14.98 1.43
CA ILE A 2 14.20 -14.35 0.77
C ILE A 2 14.57 -13.13 1.61
N ASP A 3 15.81 -13.04 2.08
CA ASP A 3 16.31 -11.91 2.84
C ASP A 3 16.99 -10.90 1.89
N PRO A 4 16.44 -9.68 1.72
CA PRO A 4 17.05 -8.66 0.86
C PRO A 4 18.36 -8.08 1.43
N LEU A 5 18.68 -8.35 2.69
CA LEU A 5 19.93 -7.95 3.34
C LEU A 5 21.01 -9.04 3.34
N ASP A 6 20.70 -10.24 2.85
CA ASP A 6 21.68 -11.32 2.71
C ASP A 6 22.78 -10.88 1.70
N PRO A 7 24.06 -10.84 2.12
CA PRO A 7 25.15 -10.38 1.28
C PRO A 7 25.43 -11.31 0.08
N GLU A 8 25.10 -12.59 0.19
CA GLU A 8 25.48 -13.64 -0.77
C GLU A 8 24.28 -14.20 -1.56
N ASN A 9 23.08 -14.16 -0.99
CA ASN A 9 21.87 -14.78 -1.57
C ASN A 9 20.71 -13.80 -1.81
N CYS A 10 20.97 -12.49 -1.86
CA CYS A 10 19.95 -11.52 -2.25
C CYS A 10 19.56 -11.68 -3.73
N LEU A 11 18.26 -11.49 -4.01
CA LEU A 11 17.67 -11.60 -5.35
C LEU A 11 16.54 -10.60 -5.50
N VAL A 12 16.43 -10.03 -6.71
CA VAL A 12 15.29 -9.22 -7.14
C VAL A 12 14.75 -9.80 -8.45
N ALA A 13 13.47 -10.12 -8.47
CA ALA A 13 12.76 -10.54 -9.67
C ALA A 13 11.72 -9.49 -10.06
N PHE A 14 11.81 -8.98 -11.28
CA PHE A 14 10.89 -7.96 -11.80
C PHE A 14 10.64 -8.18 -13.30
N GLY A 15 9.51 -7.67 -13.78
CA GLY A 15 9.13 -7.81 -15.18
C GLY A 15 7.64 -7.58 -15.38
N SER A 16 7.16 -7.91 -16.57
CA SER A 16 5.76 -7.78 -16.96
C SER A 16 4.91 -9.02 -16.61
N HIS A 17 5.54 -10.07 -16.10
CA HIS A 17 4.88 -11.29 -15.65
C HIS A 17 4.12 -11.06 -14.34
N ASN A 18 2.80 -10.93 -14.45
CA ASN A 18 1.93 -10.85 -13.29
C ASN A 18 1.67 -12.25 -12.72
N LEU A 19 1.34 -12.39 -11.43
CA LEU A 19 1.03 -13.69 -10.82
C LEU A 19 -0.42 -14.11 -11.10
N GLY A 20 -0.75 -14.41 -12.36
CA GLY A 20 -2.10 -14.82 -12.74
C GLY A 20 -2.10 -15.83 -13.88
N TYR A 21 -3.15 -16.65 -13.94
CA TYR A 21 -3.28 -17.79 -14.87
C TYR A 21 -2.93 -17.44 -16.33
N LYS A 22 -3.45 -16.31 -16.84
CA LYS A 22 -3.16 -15.86 -18.22
C LYS A 22 -1.70 -15.45 -18.44
N ALA A 23 -1.05 -14.88 -17.44
CA ALA A 23 0.38 -14.54 -17.52
C ALA A 23 1.26 -15.79 -17.57
N SER A 24 0.85 -16.85 -16.86
CA SER A 24 1.58 -18.12 -16.83
C SER A 24 1.36 -19.02 -18.04
N TYR A 25 0.22 -18.91 -18.75
CA TYR A 25 -0.14 -19.84 -19.84
C TYR A 25 -0.26 -19.23 -21.24
N SER A 26 -0.48 -17.93 -21.38
CA SER A 26 -0.96 -17.37 -22.67
C SER A 26 -0.28 -16.08 -23.08
N ASN A 27 0.21 -15.28 -22.14
CA ASN A 27 0.86 -14.03 -22.46
C ASN A 27 2.37 -14.23 -22.63
N ASP A 28 2.94 -13.60 -23.64
CA ASP A 28 4.40 -13.44 -23.72
C ASP A 28 4.83 -12.38 -22.71
N LYS A 29 5.32 -12.84 -21.56
CA LYS A 29 5.71 -12.00 -20.42
C LYS A 29 7.18 -12.18 -20.13
N ASN A 30 7.83 -11.08 -19.79
CA ASN A 30 9.21 -11.12 -19.31
C ASN A 30 9.27 -11.21 -17.78
N LEU A 31 10.25 -11.95 -17.29
CA LEU A 31 10.66 -11.96 -15.90
C LEU A 31 12.20 -11.93 -15.87
N THR A 32 12.76 -10.84 -15.36
CA THR A 32 14.20 -10.66 -15.17
C THR A 32 14.53 -10.91 -13.71
N ILE A 33 15.58 -11.70 -13.49
CA ILE A 33 16.05 -12.06 -12.15
C ILE A 33 17.49 -11.60 -12.02
N ILE A 34 17.74 -10.71 -11.06
CA ILE A 34 19.08 -10.23 -10.69
C ILE A 34 19.43 -10.84 -9.33
N GLN A 35 20.63 -11.41 -9.24
CA GLN A 35 21.15 -12.09 -8.04
C GLN A 35 22.44 -11.40 -7.58
N ARG A 36 22.72 -11.43 -6.28
CA ARG A 36 23.96 -10.92 -5.68
C ARG A 36 24.20 -9.44 -5.94
N ASP A 37 23.12 -8.65 -5.96
CA ASP A 37 23.17 -7.19 -6.00
C ASP A 37 22.50 -6.62 -4.74
N PRO A 38 23.27 -6.38 -3.66
CA PRO A 38 22.74 -5.87 -2.42
C PRO A 38 22.20 -4.43 -2.53
N ALA A 39 22.72 -3.63 -3.47
CA ALA A 39 22.27 -2.26 -3.64
C ALA A 39 20.87 -2.23 -4.24
N LEU A 40 20.65 -3.03 -5.29
CA LEU A 40 19.35 -3.19 -5.92
C LEU A 40 18.34 -3.84 -4.98
N ALA A 41 18.74 -4.90 -4.27
CA ALA A 41 17.87 -5.61 -3.32
C ALA A 41 17.37 -4.69 -2.20
N LYS A 42 18.25 -3.87 -1.62
CA LYS A 42 17.88 -2.88 -0.61
C LYS A 42 16.92 -1.82 -1.16
N ALA A 43 17.21 -1.27 -2.34
CA ALA A 43 16.35 -0.26 -2.96
C ALA A 43 14.93 -0.81 -3.21
N TYR A 44 14.81 -2.02 -3.75
CA TYR A 44 13.51 -2.67 -3.94
C TYR A 44 12.80 -2.99 -2.63
N ALA A 45 13.51 -3.47 -1.61
CA ALA A 45 12.92 -3.73 -0.30
C ALA A 45 12.35 -2.45 0.34
N THR A 46 13.10 -1.36 0.33
CA THR A 46 12.62 -0.05 0.81
C THR A 46 11.40 0.43 0.02
N HIS A 47 11.40 0.27 -1.31
CA HIS A 47 10.26 0.66 -2.13
C HIS A 47 8.99 -0.15 -1.82
N VAL A 48 9.12 -1.47 -1.56
CA VAL A 48 7.99 -2.31 -1.15
C VAL A 48 7.39 -1.85 0.18
N LEU A 49 8.23 -1.49 1.15
CA LEU A 49 7.78 -0.98 2.45
C LEU A 49 7.05 0.36 2.29
N ASP A 50 7.59 1.28 1.51
CA ASP A 50 6.96 2.58 1.22
C ASP A 50 5.56 2.42 0.60
N VAL A 51 5.44 1.55 -0.41
CA VAL A 51 4.14 1.25 -1.04
C VAL A 51 3.17 0.59 -0.04
N PHE A 52 3.65 -0.34 0.78
CA PHE A 52 2.83 -0.99 1.80
C PHE A 52 2.30 0.03 2.82
N ASP A 53 3.18 0.86 3.37
CA ASP A 53 2.82 1.89 4.35
C ASP A 53 1.81 2.88 3.78
N HIS A 54 1.98 3.31 2.53
CA HIS A 54 1.03 4.17 1.83
C HIS A 54 -0.39 3.57 1.80
N TYR A 55 -0.52 2.30 1.40
CA TYR A 55 -1.83 1.66 1.33
C TYR A 55 -2.40 1.26 2.70
N ARG A 56 -1.56 0.97 3.69
CA ARG A 56 -1.99 0.73 5.07
C ARG A 56 -2.57 1.99 5.70
N PHE A 57 -1.89 3.12 5.55
CA PHE A 57 -2.39 4.41 6.02
C PHE A 57 -3.77 4.72 5.44
N ARG A 58 -3.91 4.61 4.11
CA ARG A 58 -5.20 4.87 3.43
C ARG A 58 -6.32 3.92 3.86
N ALA A 59 -5.99 2.66 4.16
CA ALA A 59 -6.98 1.72 4.69
C ALA A 59 -7.46 2.14 6.08
N ALA A 60 -6.55 2.55 6.97
CA ALA A 60 -6.90 3.05 8.29
C ALA A 60 -7.79 4.30 8.22
N GLU A 61 -7.46 5.26 7.34
CA GLU A 61 -8.31 6.44 7.10
C GLU A 61 -9.70 6.08 6.57
N ALA A 62 -9.78 5.10 5.67
CA ALA A 62 -11.06 4.62 5.14
C ALA A 62 -11.91 3.96 6.24
N GLU A 63 -11.29 3.17 7.13
CA GLU A 63 -11.98 2.54 8.26
C GLU A 63 -12.50 3.57 9.26
N GLU A 64 -11.69 4.58 9.59
CA GLU A 64 -12.08 5.67 10.48
C GLU A 64 -13.23 6.49 9.89
N SER A 65 -13.11 6.90 8.62
CA SER A 65 -14.17 7.64 7.94
C SER A 65 -15.47 6.84 7.82
N ALA A 66 -15.39 5.53 7.60
CA ALA A 66 -16.55 4.65 7.63
C ALA A 66 -17.16 4.55 9.04
N ALA A 67 -16.32 4.52 10.09
CA ALA A 67 -16.77 4.51 11.47
C ALA A 67 -17.47 5.82 11.87
N LEU A 68 -16.94 6.97 11.43
CA LEU A 68 -17.54 8.27 11.64
C LEU A 68 -18.89 8.39 10.93
N LYS A 69 -18.96 7.96 9.66
CA LYS A 69 -20.24 7.88 8.92
C LYS A 69 -21.28 7.01 9.64
N ARG A 70 -20.89 5.85 10.17
CA ARG A 70 -21.79 4.99 10.95
C ARG A 70 -22.31 5.66 12.23
N LYS A 71 -21.54 6.60 12.80
CA LYS A 71 -21.91 7.38 13.99
C LYS A 71 -22.63 8.70 13.65
N GLY A 72 -22.91 8.97 12.38
CA GLY A 72 -23.53 10.23 11.95
C GLY A 72 -22.58 11.44 11.91
N VAL A 73 -21.30 11.27 12.24
CA VAL A 73 -20.33 12.37 12.30
C VAL A 73 -19.69 12.56 10.93
N PHE A 74 -19.80 13.76 10.35
CA PHE A 74 -19.15 14.10 9.07
C PHE A 74 -17.86 14.90 9.32
N ARG A 75 -16.74 14.48 8.71
CA ARG A 75 -15.51 15.28 8.75
C ARG A 75 -15.63 16.47 7.81
N VAL A 76 -15.62 17.68 8.37
CA VAL A 76 -15.40 18.92 7.62
C VAL A 76 -13.95 19.34 7.85
N GLY A 77 -13.15 19.33 6.77
CA GLY A 77 -11.80 19.91 6.62
C GLY A 77 -10.93 20.15 7.86
N GLY A 78 -9.85 19.37 7.98
CA GLY A 78 -8.72 19.61 8.90
C GLY A 78 -8.69 18.69 10.11
N PRO A 79 -7.50 18.41 10.68
CA PRO A 79 -7.29 17.30 11.61
C PRO A 79 -8.00 17.39 12.98
N ASP A 80 -8.59 18.53 13.37
CA ASP A 80 -8.86 18.80 14.79
C ASP A 80 -10.29 19.16 15.23
N ARG A 81 -11.33 19.10 14.39
CA ARG A 81 -12.70 19.37 14.89
C ARG A 81 -13.76 18.44 14.30
N GLY A 82 -14.09 17.39 15.06
CA GLY A 82 -15.32 16.62 14.86
C GLY A 82 -16.47 17.36 15.55
N VAL A 83 -17.53 17.65 14.80
CA VAL A 83 -18.72 18.30 15.32
C VAL A 83 -19.87 17.29 15.37
N SER A 84 -20.63 17.26 16.47
CA SER A 84 -21.81 16.42 16.62
C SER A 84 -22.92 16.85 15.65
N GLU A 85 -23.78 15.90 15.24
CA GLU A 85 -24.93 16.15 14.35
C GLU A 85 -25.84 17.29 14.81
N ASP A 86 -25.82 17.62 16.11
CA ASP A 86 -26.63 18.67 16.71
C ASP A 86 -26.20 20.09 16.30
N GLU A 87 -24.91 20.38 16.09
CA GLU A 87 -24.50 21.73 15.66
C GLU A 87 -24.88 22.02 14.20
N CYS A 88 -25.00 20.99 13.35
CA CYS A 88 -25.39 21.17 11.94
C CYS A 88 -26.85 21.61 11.79
N LYS A 89 -27.72 21.24 12.75
CA LYS A 89 -29.13 21.65 12.77
C LYS A 89 -29.37 23.05 13.33
N LEU A 90 -28.42 23.63 14.08
CA LEU A 90 -28.56 24.99 14.63
C LEU A 90 -28.08 26.10 13.69
N ALA A 91 -27.40 25.77 12.60
CA ALA A 91 -26.90 26.74 11.61
C ALA A 91 -27.83 26.97 10.42
N GLY A 92 -29.07 26.46 10.46
CA GLY A 92 -30.09 26.58 9.42
C GLY A 92 -31.19 27.58 9.76
#